data_AF-A0A0C9YF49-F1
#
_entry.id   AF-A0A0C9YF49-F1
#
_cell.length_a   1.000
_cell.length_b   1.000
_cell.length_c   1.000
_cell.angle_alpha   90.00
_cell.angle_beta   90.00
_cell.angle_gamma   90.00
#
_symmetry.space_group_name_H-M   'P 1'
#
loop_
_entity.id
_entity.type
_entity.pdbx_description
1 polymer ?
#
loop_
_entity_poly.entity_id
_entity_poly.type
_entity_poly.pdbx_seq_one_letter_code
_entity_poly.pdbx_strand_id
1 'polypeptide(L)'
;MQHRYIKRPLVDDRAESDRILKEGDMSYDPPSLPIGWIKCTQPEGAPYYLHEEKRIITDLTQSQQLLESSDYLLDRARQLGLPFHLDVELVITEVAVTKERRDFGYYFVDHRQRLLFWVDDYDLSEIFFNVKGVTARDHMKQAVLTQYW
;
A
#
# COMPACT_ATOMS: atom_id res chain seq x y z
N MET A 1 -4.05 -6.35 -13.10
CA MET A 1 -3.35 -5.61 -12.03
C MET A 1 -2.03 -5.08 -12.54
N GLN A 2 -1.71 -3.82 -12.25
CA GLN A 2 -0.36 -3.29 -12.45
C GLN A 2 0.44 -3.52 -11.17
N HIS A 3 1.63 -4.13 -11.29
CA HIS A 3 2.53 -4.34 -10.16
C HIS A 3 2.83 -3.02 -9.45
N ARG A 4 2.97 -3.03 -8.12
CA ARG A 4 3.29 -1.86 -7.30
C ARG A 4 4.50 -1.08 -7.87
N TYR A 5 5.55 -1.80 -8.27
CA TYR A 5 6.78 -1.23 -8.84
C TYR A 5 6.64 -0.65 -10.26
N ILE A 6 5.52 -0.92 -10.93
CA ILE A 6 5.24 -0.39 -12.27
C ILE A 6 4.36 0.87 -12.20
N LYS A 7 3.73 1.13 -11.05
CA LYS A 7 2.97 2.36 -10.83
C LYS A 7 3.93 3.54 -10.72
N ARG A 8 4.18 4.21 -11.84
CA ARG A 8 4.59 5.62 -11.80
C ARG A 8 3.43 6.38 -11.17
N PRO A 9 3.65 7.28 -10.19
CA PRO A 9 2.59 8.18 -9.78
C PRO A 9 2.08 8.86 -11.06
N LEU A 10 0.83 8.58 -11.41
CA LEU A 10 0.16 9.28 -12.49
C LEU A 10 0.05 10.72 -11.98
N VAL A 11 0.95 11.57 -12.46
CA VAL A 11 0.72 13.00 -12.41
C VAL A 11 -0.65 13.17 -13.04
N ASP A 12 -1.58 13.76 -12.30
CA ASP A 12 -2.89 14.03 -12.87
C ASP A 12 -2.67 15.12 -13.93
N ASP A 13 -2.64 14.71 -15.20
CA ASP A 13 -2.43 15.59 -16.35
C ASP A 13 -3.50 16.70 -16.45
N ARG A 14 -4.58 16.62 -15.64
CA ARG A 14 -5.65 17.60 -15.54
C ARG A 14 -5.56 18.49 -14.30
N ALA A 15 -4.67 18.19 -13.36
CA ALA A 15 -4.49 18.98 -12.15
C ALA A 15 -3.57 20.18 -12.43
N GLU A 16 -4.15 21.36 -12.58
CA GLU A 16 -3.39 22.61 -12.48
C GLU A 16 -3.04 22.86 -11.01
N SER A 17 -1.76 23.13 -10.73
CA SER A 17 -1.28 23.38 -9.38
C SER A 17 -1.37 24.88 -9.07
N ASP A 18 -2.30 25.28 -8.22
CA ASP A 18 -2.40 26.64 -7.64
C ASP A 18 -1.32 26.93 -6.58
N ARG A 19 -0.28 26.08 -6.47
CA ARG A 19 0.79 26.26 -5.49
C ARG A 19 1.70 27.42 -5.89
N ILE A 20 1.42 28.58 -5.30
CA ILE A 20 2.24 29.78 -5.41
C ILE A 20 3.31 29.72 -4.32
N LEU A 21 4.59 29.70 -4.72
CA LEU A 21 5.70 30.01 -3.82
C LEU A 21 5.62 31.48 -3.46
N LYS A 22 5.57 31.80 -2.17
CA LYS A 22 5.60 33.18 -1.72
C LYS A 22 7.04 33.70 -1.72
N GLU A 23 7.16 35.01 -1.81
CA GLU A 23 8.46 35.68 -1.67
C GLU A 23 9.09 35.28 -0.32
N GLY A 24 10.32 34.74 -0.36
CA GLY A 24 11.03 34.27 0.83
C GLY A 24 10.85 32.79 1.15
N ASP A 25 10.03 32.03 0.41
CA ASP A 25 9.97 30.57 0.56
C ASP A 25 11.28 29.93 0.07
N MET A 26 12.00 29.27 0.97
CA MET A 26 13.28 28.60 0.68
C MET A 26 13.19 27.07 0.74
N SER A 27 12.00 26.50 0.95
CA SER A 27 11.82 25.06 1.09
C SER A 27 10.64 24.56 0.25
N TYR A 28 10.87 23.43 -0.42
CA TYR A 28 9.87 22.63 -1.12
C TYR A 28 9.46 21.40 -0.29
N ASP A 29 9.91 21.34 0.95
CA ASP A 29 9.68 20.18 1.80
C ASP A 29 8.18 20.06 2.10
N PRO A 30 7.64 18.84 2.08
CA PRO A 30 6.25 18.62 2.44
C PRO A 30 6.03 19.05 3.91
N PRO A 31 4.77 19.38 4.29
CA PRO A 31 4.44 19.63 5.68
C PRO A 31 4.89 18.46 6.56
N SER A 32 5.25 18.77 7.80
CA SER A 32 5.68 17.78 8.79
C SER A 32 4.67 16.65 8.87
N LEU A 33 5.14 15.41 8.68
CA LEU A 33 4.30 14.23 8.79
C LEU A 33 3.82 14.07 10.25
N PRO A 34 2.66 13.44 10.48
CA PRO A 34 2.21 13.05 11.80
C PRO A 34 3.28 12.20 12.49
N ILE A 35 3.28 12.27 13.82
CA ILE A 35 4.25 11.54 14.65
C ILE A 35 4.23 10.04 14.28
N GLY A 36 5.42 9.47 14.12
CA GLY A 36 5.62 8.05 13.79
C GLY A 36 5.65 7.74 12.29
N TRP A 37 5.28 8.69 11.41
CA TRP A 37 5.35 8.52 9.95
C TRP A 37 6.62 9.10 9.35
N ILE A 38 7.24 8.35 8.45
CA ILE A 38 8.44 8.74 7.71
C ILE A 38 8.14 8.63 6.22
N LYS A 39 8.54 9.64 5.45
CA LYS A 39 8.52 9.59 3.99
C LYS A 39 9.80 8.91 3.50
N CYS A 40 9.64 7.83 2.78
CA CYS A 40 10.70 7.07 2.16
C CYS A 40 10.58 7.16 0.63
N THR A 41 11.65 6.78 -0.07
CA THR A 41 11.67 6.73 -1.53
C THR A 41 11.96 5.31 -1.96
N GLN A 42 11.11 4.74 -2.82
CA GLN A 42 11.34 3.42 -3.39
C GLN A 42 12.56 3.44 -4.32
N PRO A 43 13.21 2.30 -4.60
CA PRO A 43 14.33 2.23 -5.56
C PRO A 43 14.00 2.83 -6.94
N GLU A 44 12.73 2.78 -7.35
CA GLU A 44 12.22 3.31 -8.61
C GLU A 44 11.93 4.83 -8.57
N GLY A 45 12.09 5.48 -7.41
CA GLY A 45 11.95 6.92 -7.22
C GLY A 45 10.57 7.41 -6.74
N ALA A 46 9.57 6.52 -6.62
CA ALA A 46 8.26 6.88 -6.09
C ALA A 46 8.29 7.02 -4.56
N PRO A 47 7.60 8.03 -3.97
CA PRO A 47 7.52 8.16 -2.52
C PRO A 47 6.58 7.11 -1.92
N TYR A 48 6.90 6.67 -0.72
CA TYR A 48 5.99 5.93 0.15
C TYR A 48 6.13 6.41 1.59
N TYR A 49 5.16 6.07 2.42
CA TYR A 49 5.09 6.45 3.83
C TYR A 49 5.15 5.20 4.69
N LEU A 50 6.03 5.23 5.69
CA LEU A 50 6.24 4.15 6.66
C LEU A 50 5.89 4.64 8.05
N HIS A 51 5.03 3.90 8.75
CA HIS A 51 4.86 4.03 10.19
C HIS A 51 5.72 2.97 10.88
N GLU A 52 6.84 3.36 11.48
CA GLU A 52 7.84 2.39 11.98
C GLU A 52 7.30 1.49 13.11
N GLU A 53 6.67 2.09 14.13
CA GLU A 53 6.18 1.35 15.29
C GLU A 53 5.05 0.36 14.94
N LYS A 54 4.11 0.78 14.08
CA LYS A 54 2.98 -0.04 13.65
C LYS A 54 3.31 -0.93 12.44
N ARG A 55 4.49 -0.76 11.84
CA ARG A 55 4.95 -1.45 10.62
C ARG A 55 3.95 -1.33 9.46
N ILE A 56 3.41 -0.13 9.26
CA ILE A 56 2.46 0.17 8.19
C ILE A 56 3.18 0.87 7.04
N ILE A 57 2.97 0.39 5.82
CA ILE A 57 3.50 0.99 4.59
C ILE A 57 2.33 1.43 3.72
N THR A 58 2.39 2.64 3.18
CA THR A 58 1.40 3.12 2.21
C THR A 58 2.01 4.03 1.15
N ASP A 59 1.44 4.01 -0.05
CA ASP A 59 1.72 4.96 -1.13
C ASP A 59 0.74 6.16 -1.12
N LEU A 60 -0.19 6.18 -0.17
CA LEU A 60 -1.24 7.19 -0.07
C LEU A 60 -0.75 8.45 0.64
N THR A 61 -1.09 9.61 0.08
CA THR A 61 -0.89 10.90 0.74
C THR A 61 -1.90 11.06 1.87
N GLN A 62 -1.51 10.61 3.07
CA GLN A 62 -2.16 10.77 4.37
C GLN A 62 -3.64 11.20 4.35
N SER A 63 -4.53 10.21 4.45
CA SER A 63 -5.91 10.44 4.86
C SER A 63 -6.08 9.98 6.30
N GLN A 64 -6.83 10.74 7.11
CA GLN A 64 -7.19 10.33 8.47
C GLN A 64 -7.93 8.98 8.49
N GLN A 65 -8.65 8.69 7.40
CA GLN A 65 -9.31 7.41 7.13
C GLN A 65 -8.33 6.22 7.05
N LEU A 66 -7.08 6.45 6.63
CA LEU A 66 -6.05 5.42 6.60
C LEU A 66 -5.62 4.97 8.00
N LEU A 67 -5.54 5.91 8.95
CA LEU A 67 -5.20 5.60 10.34
C LEU A 67 -6.29 4.72 10.97
N GLU A 68 -7.55 5.13 10.85
CA GLU A 68 -8.68 4.37 11.42
C GLU A 68 -8.79 2.96 10.82
N SER A 69 -8.63 2.85 9.49
CA SER A 69 -8.66 1.56 8.80
C SER A 69 -7.47 0.68 9.20
N SER A 70 -6.29 1.27 9.38
CA SER A 70 -5.10 0.51 9.79
C SER A 70 -5.24 -0.07 11.20
N ASP A 71 -5.79 0.68 12.16
CA ASP A 71 -5.97 0.20 13.52
C ASP A 71 -6.98 -0.95 13.58
N TYR A 72 -8.08 -0.84 12.83
CA TYR A 72 -9.05 -1.93 12.67
C TYR A 72 -8.39 -3.22 12.14
N LEU A 73 -7.59 -3.11 11.08
CA LEU A 73 -6.93 -4.27 10.46
C LEU A 73 -5.92 -4.93 11.39
N LEU A 74 -5.14 -4.14 12.12
CA LEU A 74 -4.16 -4.65 13.09
C LEU A 74 -4.87 -5.36 14.26
N ASP A 75 -5.96 -4.81 14.76
CA ASP A 75 -6.76 -5.45 15.82
C ASP A 75 -7.45 -6.72 15.33
N ARG A 76 -7.94 -6.73 14.09
CA ARG A 76 -8.51 -7.93 13.47
C ARG A 76 -7.46 -9.05 13.34
N ALA A 77 -6.24 -8.71 12.90
CA ALA A 77 -5.14 -9.66 12.83
C ALA A 77 -4.80 -10.27 14.19
N ARG A 78 -4.81 -9.45 15.26
CA ARG A 78 -4.61 -9.92 16.65
C ARG A 78 -5.71 -10.87 17.09
N GLN A 79 -6.97 -10.56 16.79
CA GLN A 79 -8.12 -11.41 17.14
C GLN A 79 -8.08 -12.78 16.45
N LEU A 80 -7.58 -12.84 15.22
CA LEU A 80 -7.41 -14.07 14.46
C LEU A 80 -6.19 -14.90 14.88
N GLY A 81 -5.36 -14.39 15.79
CA GLY A 81 -4.13 -15.06 16.23
C GLY A 81 -3.07 -15.17 15.12
N LEU A 82 -3.09 -14.24 14.16
CA LEU A 82 -2.14 -14.23 13.06
C LEU A 82 -0.73 -13.88 13.57
N PRO A 83 0.33 -14.36 12.89
CA PRO A 83 1.69 -14.08 13.29
C PRO A 83 1.92 -12.57 13.33
N PHE A 84 2.34 -12.09 14.49
CA PHE A 84 2.69 -10.69 14.75
C PHE A 84 4.15 -10.62 15.19
N HIS A 85 5.05 -11.18 14.37
CA HIS A 85 6.49 -10.99 14.53
C HIS A 85 6.94 -9.69 13.87
N LEU A 86 8.14 -9.22 14.23
CA LEU A 86 8.71 -7.95 13.76
C LEU A 86 8.82 -7.85 12.23
N ASP A 87 8.84 -8.99 11.53
CA ASP A 87 8.94 -9.05 10.07
C ASP A 87 7.59 -9.07 9.34
N VAL A 88 6.48 -8.84 10.05
CA VAL A 88 5.16 -8.63 9.43
C VAL A 88 4.89 -7.15 9.23
N GLU A 89 4.49 -6.79 8.01
CA GLU A 89 4.16 -5.41 7.63
C GLU A 89 2.75 -5.33 7.05
N LEU A 90 2.00 -4.29 7.41
CA LEU A 90 0.71 -3.98 6.79
C LEU A 90 0.94 -3.03 5.62
N VAL A 91 0.54 -3.43 4.42
CA VAL A 91 0.61 -2.57 3.23
C VAL A 91 -0.79 -2.12 2.84
N ILE A 92 -0.98 -0.81 2.67
CA ILE A 92 -2.21 -0.21 2.18
C ILE A 92 -1.90 0.54 0.89
N THR A 93 -2.61 0.24 -0.19
CA THR A 93 -2.38 0.81 -1.52
C THR A 93 -3.67 1.26 -2.18
N GLU A 94 -3.58 2.24 -3.06
CA GLU A 94 -4.69 2.64 -3.92
C GLU A 94 -5.00 1.56 -4.96
N VAL A 95 -6.26 1.11 -5.02
CA VAL A 95 -6.79 0.24 -6.07
C VAL A 95 -7.73 1.05 -6.94
N ALA A 96 -7.39 1.17 -8.22
CA ALA A 96 -8.27 1.83 -9.19
C ALA A 96 -9.41 0.87 -9.55
N VAL A 97 -10.61 1.11 -9.02
CA VAL A 97 -11.81 0.32 -9.33
C VAL A 97 -12.42 0.80 -10.65
N THR A 98 -12.43 2.12 -10.89
CA THR A 98 -12.76 2.73 -12.19
C THR A 98 -11.88 3.96 -12.45
N LYS A 99 -11.99 4.58 -13.62
CA LYS A 99 -11.30 5.85 -13.93
C LYS A 99 -11.66 7.00 -12.97
N GLU A 100 -12.79 6.89 -12.27
CA GLU A 100 -13.38 7.95 -11.45
C GLU A 100 -13.49 7.54 -9.97
N ARG A 101 -13.41 6.24 -9.65
CA ARG A 101 -13.50 5.71 -8.29
C ARG A 101 -12.19 5.07 -7.88
N ARG A 102 -11.53 5.73 -6.94
CA ARG A 102 -10.37 5.23 -6.19
C ARG A 102 -10.90 4.49 -4.97
N ASP A 103 -10.41 3.28 -4.75
CA ASP A 103 -10.65 2.50 -3.55
C ASP A 103 -9.30 2.12 -2.92
N PHE A 104 -9.32 1.55 -1.73
CA PHE A 104 -8.10 1.13 -1.04
C PHE A 104 -8.05 -0.39 -0.91
N GLY A 105 -6.94 -0.95 -1.34
CA GLY A 105 -6.58 -2.33 -1.08
C GLY A 105 -5.60 -2.40 0.09
N TYR A 106 -5.62 -3.52 0.79
CA TYR A 106 -4.62 -3.80 1.81
C TYR A 106 -4.14 -5.25 1.69
N TYR A 107 -2.99 -5.55 2.26
CA TYR A 107 -2.52 -6.91 2.51
C TYR A 107 -1.43 -6.89 3.58
N PHE A 108 -1.26 -8.00 4.29
CA PHE A 108 -0.13 -8.21 5.19
C PHE A 108 0.99 -8.93 4.46
N VAL A 109 2.22 -8.55 4.76
CA VAL A 109 3.45 -9.13 4.20
C VAL A 109 4.20 -9.80 5.33
N ASP A 110 4.38 -11.11 5.26
CA ASP A 110 5.35 -11.83 6.09
C ASP A 110 6.63 -12.05 5.29
N HIS A 111 7.67 -11.27 5.61
CA HIS A 111 8.97 -11.35 4.95
C HIS A 111 9.72 -12.65 5.26
N ARG A 112 9.48 -13.25 6.44
CA ARG A 112 10.15 -14.48 6.88
C ARG A 112 9.64 -15.69 6.11
N GLN A 113 8.33 -15.78 5.94
CA GLN A 113 7.71 -16.87 5.19
C GLN A 113 7.57 -16.60 3.68
N ARG A 114 7.86 -15.35 3.25
CA ARG A 114 7.54 -14.83 1.91
C ARG A 114 6.10 -15.18 1.55
N LEU A 115 5.18 -14.53 2.25
CA LEU A 115 3.75 -14.77 2.14
C LEU A 115 2.99 -13.44 2.22
N LEU A 116 1.95 -13.32 1.38
CA LEU A 116 0.94 -12.28 1.54
C LEU A 116 -0.35 -12.90 2.08
N PHE A 117 -1.00 -12.21 3.00
CA PHE A 117 -2.27 -12.67 3.57
C PHE A 117 -3.21 -11.50 3.90
N TRP A 118 -4.49 -11.83 4.10
CA TRP A 118 -5.57 -10.89 4.42
C TRP A 118 -6.26 -11.33 5.71
N VAL A 119 -6.82 -10.38 6.45
CA VAL A 119 -7.61 -10.67 7.66
C VAL A 119 -9.09 -10.89 7.33
N ASP A 120 -9.53 -10.42 6.18
CA ASP A 120 -10.86 -10.65 5.62
C ASP A 120 -10.78 -11.54 4.38
N ASP A 121 -11.91 -12.12 4.00
CA ASP A 121 -12.02 -12.88 2.75
C ASP A 121 -11.70 -11.97 1.56
N TYR A 122 -10.70 -12.36 0.77
CA TYR A 122 -10.23 -11.58 -0.38
C TYR A 122 -10.42 -12.36 -1.67
N ASP A 123 -11.09 -11.74 -2.64
CA ASP A 123 -11.29 -12.33 -3.96
C ASP A 123 -10.02 -12.22 -4.81
N LEU A 124 -9.30 -13.33 -4.91
CA LEU A 124 -8.08 -13.44 -5.71
C LEU A 124 -8.34 -13.41 -7.24
N SER A 125 -9.61 -13.41 -7.67
CA SER A 125 -9.97 -13.36 -9.10
C SER A 125 -9.36 -12.15 -9.81
N GLU A 126 -9.22 -11.01 -9.11
CA GLU A 126 -8.58 -9.83 -9.69
C GLU A 126 -7.06 -10.01 -9.89
N ILE A 127 -6.38 -10.75 -8.99
CA ILE A 127 -4.95 -11.09 -9.12
C ILE A 127 -4.76 -12.04 -10.31
N PHE A 128 -5.68 -12.98 -10.48
CA PHE A 128 -5.61 -14.00 -11.52
C PHE A 128 -6.29 -13.59 -12.83
N PHE A 129 -6.82 -12.37 -12.95
CA PHE A 129 -7.65 -11.96 -14.09
C PHE A 129 -7.00 -12.21 -15.46
N ASN A 130 -5.68 -12.12 -15.54
CA ASN A 130 -4.92 -12.35 -16.78
C ASN A 130 -4.10 -13.67 -16.78
N VAL A 131 -4.28 -14.53 -15.77
CA VAL A 131 -3.57 -15.81 -15.65
C VAL A 131 -4.60 -16.95 -15.74
N LYS A 132 -4.69 -17.57 -16.92
CA LYS A 132 -5.61 -18.69 -17.16
C LYS A 132 -5.07 -19.98 -16.54
N GLY A 133 -5.93 -20.76 -15.90
CA GLY A 133 -5.59 -22.11 -15.42
C GLY A 133 -4.97 -22.18 -14.02
N VAL A 134 -5.08 -21.12 -13.21
CA VAL A 134 -4.68 -21.15 -11.79
C VAL A 134 -5.65 -22.01 -10.99
N THR A 135 -5.41 -23.32 -10.92
CA THR A 135 -6.22 -24.27 -10.15
C THR A 135 -5.48 -24.85 -8.94
N ALA A 136 -4.15 -24.83 -8.96
CA ALA A 136 -3.30 -25.33 -7.88
C ALA A 136 -2.85 -24.21 -6.93
N ARG A 137 -2.78 -24.51 -5.62
CA ARG A 137 -2.37 -23.55 -4.57
C ARG A 137 -0.97 -22.98 -4.80
N ASP A 138 -0.06 -23.76 -5.37
CA ASP A 138 1.30 -23.30 -5.62
C ASP A 138 1.35 -22.23 -6.73
N HIS A 139 0.52 -22.35 -7.77
CA HIS A 139 0.38 -21.33 -8.80
C HIS A 139 -0.24 -20.04 -8.23
N MET A 140 -1.22 -20.18 -7.34
CA MET A 140 -1.82 -19.05 -6.62
C MET A 140 -0.76 -18.31 -5.80
N LYS A 141 0.07 -19.07 -5.06
CA LYS A 141 1.18 -18.49 -4.27
C LYS A 141 2.10 -17.66 -5.18
N GLN A 142 2.56 -18.21 -6.29
CA GLN A 142 3.46 -17.45 -7.19
C GLN A 142 2.83 -16.15 -7.68
N ALA A 143 1.60 -16.19 -8.17
CA ALA A 143 0.91 -15.00 -8.67
C ALA A 143 0.69 -13.95 -7.57
N VAL A 144 0.37 -14.37 -6.34
CA VAL A 144 0.25 -13.47 -5.19
C VAL A 144 1.60 -12.86 -4.81
N LEU A 145 2.68 -13.65 -4.77
CA LEU A 145 4.00 -13.12 -4.43
C LEU A 145 4.49 -12.04 -5.39
N THR A 146 4.18 -12.16 -6.68
CA THR A 146 4.54 -11.12 -7.67
C THR A 146 3.89 -9.76 -7.43
N GLN A 147 2.90 -9.66 -6.53
CA GLN A 147 2.31 -8.36 -6.18
C GLN A 147 3.24 -7.52 -5.31
N TYR A 148 4.19 -8.15 -4.60
CA TYR A 148 5.10 -7.48 -3.66
C TYR A 148 6.58 -7.74 -3.92
N TRP A 149 6.97 -8.87 -4.51
CA TRP A 149 8.35 -9.18 -4.91
C TRP A 149 8.47 -9.21 -6.43
#